data_AF-A0A7U7JTH2-F1
#
_entry.id   AF-A0A7U7JTH2-F1
#
_cell.length_a   1.000
_cell.length_b   1.000
_cell.length_c   1.000
_cell.angle_alpha   90.00
_cell.angle_beta   90.00
_cell.angle_gamma   90.00
#
_symmetry.space_group_name_H-M   'P 1'
#
loop_
_entity.id
_entity.type
_entity.pdbx_description
1 polymer ?
#
loop_
_entity_poly.entity_id
_entity_poly.type
_entity_poly.pdbx_seq_one_letter_code
_entity_poly.pdbx_strand_id
1 'polypeptide(L)'
;MDAKDVKMINGLSLNDSSNDEQIDYLIEEYKSVAEDYCNQKFDDKEVPSGVKKFIAECIKFGTTGNISARTMGTVSYTYVTDIPSSAYAYLLPYRKLSWGKRYV
;
A
#
# COMPACT_ATOMS: atom_id res chain seq x y z
N MET A 1 3.23 7.82 7.33
CA MET A 1 4.13 7.12 6.38
C MET A 1 4.11 7.97 5.15
N ASP A 2 5.28 8.30 4.62
CA ASP A 2 5.39 9.34 3.59
C ASP A 2 5.87 8.72 2.28
N ALA A 3 5.66 9.40 1.14
CA ALA A 3 6.19 8.96 -0.16
C ALA A 3 7.69 8.59 -0.14
N LYS A 4 8.49 9.27 0.70
CA LYS A 4 9.92 8.96 0.89
C LYS A 4 10.16 7.57 1.46
N ASP A 5 9.33 7.12 2.41
CA ASP A 5 9.42 5.79 3.01
C ASP A 5 9.16 4.72 1.95
N VAL A 6 8.14 4.91 1.11
CA VAL A 6 7.80 3.98 0.01
C VAL A 6 8.94 3.89 -1.00
N LYS A 7 9.51 5.03 -1.41
CA LYS A 7 10.65 5.07 -2.33
C LYS A 7 11.86 4.32 -1.78
N MET A 8 12.17 4.51 -0.50
CA MET A 8 13.27 3.83 0.18
C MET A 8 13.07 2.31 0.19
N ILE A 9 11.84 1.84 0.47
CA ILE A 9 11.52 0.41 0.49
C ILE A 9 11.60 -0.21 -0.91
N ASN A 10 11.16 0.52 -1.94
CA ASN A 10 11.14 0.03 -3.32
C ASN A 10 12.45 0.26 -4.10
N GLY A 11 13.44 0.92 -3.49
CA GLY A 11 14.73 1.22 -4.14
C GLY A 11 14.61 2.25 -5.27
N LEU A 12 13.60 3.12 -5.22
CA LEU A 12 13.40 4.20 -6.19
C LEU A 12 14.30 5.40 -5.86
N SER A 13 14.58 6.24 -6.87
CA SER A 13 15.35 7.48 -6.67
C SER A 13 14.59 8.41 -5.71
N LEU A 14 15.23 8.83 -4.62
CA LEU A 14 14.66 9.79 -3.67
C LEU A 14 14.50 11.20 -4.25
N ASN A 15 15.22 11.52 -5.32
CA ASN A 15 15.33 12.90 -5.83
C ASN A 15 14.21 13.28 -6.80
N ASP A 16 13.40 12.33 -7.26
CA ASP A 16 12.30 12.59 -8.19
C ASP A 16 11.03 12.88 -7.41
N SER A 17 10.59 14.15 -7.33
CA SER A 17 9.36 14.54 -6.61
C SER A 17 8.10 14.55 -7.49
N SER A 18 8.21 14.18 -8.77
CA SER A 18 7.15 14.40 -9.76
C SER A 18 5.85 13.63 -9.45
N ASN A 19 5.96 12.53 -8.70
CA ASN A 19 4.83 11.64 -8.42
C ASN A 19 4.51 11.54 -6.91
N ASP A 20 5.04 12.44 -6.08
CA ASP A 20 4.89 12.36 -4.63
C ASP A 20 3.43 12.50 -4.19
N GLU A 21 2.69 13.43 -4.80
CA GLU A 21 1.26 13.61 -4.55
C GLU A 21 0.43 12.36 -4.86
N GLN A 22 0.77 11.64 -5.95
CA GLN A 22 0.08 10.41 -6.33
C GLN A 22 0.40 9.27 -5.36
N ILE A 23 1.65 9.18 -4.93
CA ILE A 23 2.08 8.17 -3.95
C ILE A 23 1.40 8.43 -2.62
N ASP A 24 1.32 9.67 -2.15
CA ASP A 24 0.66 10.03 -0.89
C ASP A 24 -0.84 9.68 -0.92
N TYR A 25 -1.55 9.99 -2.01
CA TYR A 25 -2.94 9.58 -2.18
C TYR A 25 -3.11 8.05 -2.14
N LEU A 26 -2.23 7.31 -2.80
CA LEU A 26 -2.25 5.85 -2.77
C LEU A 26 -1.94 5.28 -1.39
N ILE A 27 -1.06 5.92 -0.61
CA ILE A 27 -0.78 5.52 0.77
C ILE A 27 -2.06 5.61 1.62
N GLU A 28 -2.82 6.69 1.51
CA GLU A 28 -4.08 6.86 2.25
C GLU A 28 -5.10 5.78 1.89
N GLU A 29 -5.26 5.48 0.60
CA GLU A 29 -6.20 4.47 0.14
C GLU A 29 -5.77 3.05 0.56
N TYR A 30 -4.50 2.68 0.41
CA TYR A 30 -4.04 1.36 0.86
C TYR A 30 -4.01 1.23 2.39
N LYS A 31 -3.92 2.35 3.12
CA LYS A 31 -4.08 2.37 4.57
C LYS A 31 -5.51 2.01 4.95
N SER A 32 -6.52 2.59 4.30
CA SER A 32 -7.93 2.25 4.59
C SER A 32 -8.21 0.76 4.36
N VAL A 33 -7.69 0.19 3.27
CA VAL A 33 -7.79 -1.25 2.96
C VAL A 33 -7.11 -2.10 4.05
N ALA A 34 -5.95 -1.68 4.55
CA ALA A 34 -5.25 -2.40 5.60
C ALA A 34 -6.00 -2.35 6.95
N GLU A 35 -6.64 -1.21 7.26
CA GLU A 35 -7.46 -1.03 8.46
C GLU A 35 -8.71 -1.92 8.43
N ASP A 36 -9.40 -1.94 7.31
CA ASP A 36 -10.57 -2.79 7.07
C ASP A 36 -10.21 -4.27 7.19
N TYR A 37 -9.08 -4.68 6.60
CA TYR A 37 -8.61 -6.06 6.70
C TYR A 37 -8.21 -6.46 8.13
N CYS A 38 -7.55 -5.55 8.86
CA CYS A 38 -7.08 -5.82 10.22
C CYS A 38 -8.16 -5.61 11.29
N ASN A 39 -9.33 -5.04 10.94
CA ASN A 39 -10.38 -4.61 11.86
C ASN A 39 -9.86 -3.67 12.97
N GLN A 40 -8.92 -2.79 12.63
CA GLN A 40 -8.37 -1.82 13.57
C GLN A 40 -7.93 -0.57 12.84
N LYS A 41 -7.97 0.56 13.54
CA LYS A 41 -7.41 1.81 13.05
C LYS A 41 -5.93 1.88 13.38
N PHE A 42 -5.13 2.35 12.43
CA PHE A 42 -3.71 2.62 12.65
C PHE A 42 -3.51 4.12 12.81
N ASP A 43 -2.87 4.54 13.90
CA ASP A 43 -2.48 5.94 14.06
C ASP A 43 -1.41 6.30 13.02
N ASP A 44 -1.53 7.49 12.42
CA ASP A 44 -0.62 7.95 11.35
C ASP A 44 0.85 8.00 11.76
N LYS A 45 1.09 8.14 13.07
CA LYS A 45 2.42 8.24 13.67
C LYS A 45 3.09 6.88 13.89
N GLU A 46 2.31 5.81 14.04
CA GLU A 46 2.80 4.48 14.43
C GLU A 46 2.27 3.38 13.51
N VAL A 47 2.47 3.54 12.20
CA VAL A 47 2.17 2.46 11.25
C VAL A 47 3.15 1.30 11.49
N PRO A 48 2.68 0.08 11.81
CA PRO A 48 3.57 -1.06 12.03
C PRO A 48 4.37 -1.40 10.77
N SER A 49 5.58 -1.91 10.94
CA SER A 49 6.49 -2.24 9.84
C SER A 49 5.86 -3.18 8.80
N GLY A 50 5.03 -4.15 9.22
CA GLY A 50 4.32 -5.04 8.29
C GLY A 50 3.30 -4.31 7.41
N VAL A 51 2.59 -3.32 7.95
CA VAL A 51 1.64 -2.49 7.20
C VAL A 51 2.38 -1.59 6.21
N LYS A 52 3.53 -1.00 6.61
CA LYS A 52 4.39 -0.24 5.70
C LYS A 52 4.87 -1.09 4.51
N LYS A 53 5.27 -2.33 4.78
CA LYS A 53 5.70 -3.27 3.76
C LYS A 53 4.57 -3.67 2.81
N PHE A 54 3.36 -3.89 3.35
CA PHE A 54 2.16 -4.15 2.56
C PHE A 54 1.86 -3.01 1.57
N ILE A 55 1.82 -1.76 2.07
CA ILE A 55 1.54 -0.58 1.24
C ILE A 55 2.61 -0.44 0.14
N ALA A 56 3.88 -0.57 0.50
CA ALA A 56 4.98 -0.45 -0.46
C ALA A 56 4.91 -1.53 -1.57
N GLU A 57 4.54 -2.76 -1.22
CA GLU A 57 4.39 -3.86 -2.17
C GLU A 57 3.16 -3.67 -3.07
N CYS A 58 2.05 -3.16 -2.55
CA CYS A 58 0.86 -2.82 -3.35
C CYS A 58 1.18 -1.74 -4.39
N ILE A 59 1.89 -0.69 -3.97
CA ILE A 59 2.33 0.39 -4.87
C ILE A 59 3.29 -0.17 -5.93
N LYS A 60 4.26 -1.00 -5.53
CA LYS A 60 5.17 -1.66 -6.46
C LYS A 60 4.39 -2.50 -7.48
N PHE A 61 3.42 -3.28 -7.03
CA PHE A 61 2.60 -4.10 -7.89
C PHE A 61 1.82 -3.26 -8.91
N GLY A 62 1.24 -2.13 -8.48
CA GLY A 62 0.59 -1.17 -9.38
C GLY A 62 1.52 -0.62 -10.46
N THR A 63 2.78 -0.38 -10.14
CA THR A 63 3.77 0.04 -11.15
C THR A 63 4.19 -1.08 -12.10
N THR A 64 4.25 -2.34 -11.63
CA THR A 64 4.76 -3.48 -12.41
C THR A 64 3.68 -4.24 -13.17
N GLY A 65 2.41 -4.17 -12.76
CA GLY A 65 1.32 -4.92 -13.40
C GLY A 65 1.01 -4.46 -14.83
N ASN A 66 1.37 -3.22 -15.16
CA ASN A 66 1.06 -2.62 -16.46
C ASN A 66 2.17 -2.79 -17.51
N ILE A 67 2.87 -3.94 -17.54
CA ILE A 67 3.99 -4.20 -18.47
C ILE A 67 3.58 -4.01 -19.95
N SER A 68 2.32 -4.29 -20.28
CA SER A 68 1.80 -4.16 -21.66
C SER A 68 1.59 -2.71 -22.14
N ALA A 69 1.63 -1.71 -21.25
CA ALA A 69 1.37 -0.29 -21.61
C ALA A 69 2.57 0.65 -21.41
N ARG A 70 3.77 0.11 -21.10
CA ARG A 70 4.95 0.95 -20.80
C ARG A 70 5.57 1.52 -22.08
N THR A 71 5.32 2.79 -22.36
CA THR A 71 6.28 3.65 -23.08
C THR A 71 7.41 4.03 -22.14
N MET A 72 8.66 3.94 -22.61
CA MET A 72 9.91 3.91 -21.84
C MET A 72 10.22 5.16 -20.96
N GLY A 73 9.29 6.11 -20.78
CA GLY A 73 9.54 7.42 -20.16
C GLY A 73 8.63 7.82 -18.99
N THR A 74 7.50 7.16 -18.74
CA THR A 74 6.57 7.55 -17.66
C THR A 74 6.10 6.34 -16.86
N VAL A 75 6.31 6.37 -15.54
CA VAL A 75 5.76 5.38 -14.60
C VAL A 75 4.42 5.91 -14.11
N SER A 76 3.32 5.32 -14.56
CA SER A 76 1.99 5.61 -14.04
C SER A 76 1.76 4.84 -12.74
N TYR A 77 1.50 5.55 -11.64
CA TYR A 77 1.02 4.94 -10.39
C TYR A 77 -0.50 4.82 -10.45
N THR A 78 -1.02 3.60 -10.39
CA THR A 78 -2.46 3.33 -10.42
C THR A 78 -2.87 2.51 -9.20
N TYR A 79 -4.07 2.78 -8.69
CA TYR A 79 -4.69 1.96 -7.66
C TYR A 79 -5.07 0.59 -8.23
N VAL A 80 -4.67 -0.49 -7.54
CA VAL A 80 -4.92 -1.86 -7.96
C VAL A 80 -5.82 -2.54 -6.94
N THR A 81 -6.96 -3.05 -7.41
CA THR A 81 -7.92 -3.81 -6.59
C THR A 81 -7.50 -5.26 -6.42
N ASP A 82 -6.80 -5.83 -7.41
CA ASP A 82 -6.35 -7.23 -7.41
C ASP A 82 -4.97 -7.37 -6.76
N ILE A 83 -4.94 -7.18 -5.44
CA ILE A 83 -3.72 -7.30 -4.64
C ILE A 83 -3.41 -8.79 -4.40
N PRO A 84 -2.17 -9.26 -4.64
CA PRO A 84 -1.81 -10.67 -4.44
C PRO A 84 -1.94 -11.09 -2.97
N SER A 85 -2.37 -12.33 -2.73
CA SER A 85 -2.52 -12.89 -1.37
C SER A 85 -1.22 -12.89 -0.56
N SER A 86 -0.05 -12.84 -1.23
CA SER A 86 1.26 -12.72 -0.58
C SER A 86 1.42 -11.40 0.19
N ALA A 87 0.89 -10.30 -0.34
CA ALA A 87 0.97 -9.00 0.32
C ALA A 87 0.16 -9.01 1.63
N TYR A 88 -1.05 -9.58 1.59
CA TYR A 88 -1.89 -9.75 2.78
C TYR A 88 -1.25 -10.61 3.87
N ALA A 89 -0.26 -11.45 3.55
CA ALA A 89 0.47 -12.24 4.55
C ALA A 89 1.19 -11.33 5.57
N TYR A 90 1.63 -10.13 5.17
CA TYR A 90 2.26 -9.17 6.07
C TYR A 90 1.28 -8.53 7.07
N LEU A 91 -0.02 -8.57 6.78
CA LEU A 91 -1.07 -8.02 7.65
C LEU A 91 -1.61 -9.07 8.64
N LEU A 92 -1.40 -10.36 8.39
CA LEU A 92 -1.93 -11.45 9.23
C LEU A 92 -1.61 -11.30 10.74
N PRO A 93 -0.39 -10.91 11.16
CA PRO A 93 -0.08 -10.78 12.58
C PRO A 93 -0.88 -9.68 13.30
N TYR A 94 -1.34 -8.69 12.54
CA TYR A 94 -2.05 -7.53 13.05
C TYR A 94 -3.57 -7.68 12.97
N ARG A 95 -4.06 -8.74 12.33
CA ARG A 95 -5.49 -8.96 12.11
C ARG A 95 -6.18 -9.36 13.42
N LYS A 96 -7.13 -8.53 13.85
CA LYS A 96 -8.00 -8.86 14.99
C LYS A 96 -9.15 -9.76 14.55
N LEU A 97 -9.53 -10.68 15.45
CA LEU A 97 -10.68 -11.55 15.25
C LEU A 97 -11.96 -10.69 15.25
N SER A 98 -12.65 -10.65 14.12
CA SER A 98 -14.00 -10.07 14.03
C SER A 98 -15.01 -11.16 14.33
N TRP A 99 -15.66 -11.07 15.48
CA TRP A 99 -16.85 -11.84 15.77
C TRP A 99 -17.96 -11.21 14.93
N GLY A 100 -18.25 -11.81 13.77
CA GLY A 100 -19.20 -11.26 12.81
C GLY A 100 -20.45 -10.74 13.52
N LYS A 101 -20.81 -9.47 13.25
CA LYS A 101 -22.02 -8.86 13.82
C LYS A 101 -23.18 -9.82 13.61
N ARG A 102 -23.64 -10.43 14.69
CA ARG A 102 -24.90 -11.15 14.71
C ARG A 102 -25.97 -10.08 14.62
N TYR A 103 -26.46 -9.84 13.40
CA TYR A 103 -27.64 -9.00 13.19
C TYR A 103 -28.76 -9.62 14.03
N VAL A 104 -29.18 -8.90 15.07
CA VAL A 104 -30.41 -9.17 15.84
C VAL A 104 -31.52 -8.37 15.19
#